data_AF-A0A1F5E200-F1
#
_entry.id   AF-A0A1F5E200-F1
#
_cell.length_a   1.000
_cell.length_b   1.000
_cell.length_c   1.000
_cell.angle_alpha   90.00
_cell.angle_beta   90.00
_cell.angle_gamma   90.00
#
_symmetry.space_group_name_H-M   'P 1'
#
loop_
_entity.id
_entity.type
_entity.pdbx_description
1 polymer ?
#
loop_
_entity_poly.entity_id
_entity_poly.type
_entity_poly.pdbx_seq_one_letter_code
_entity_poly.pdbx_strand_id
1 'polypeptide(L)'
;MKSYVKVYGPPLLKAIKALEKIAVTMPEVCIWDIHMAASSSFKNQSFSNDEVRTFFNDVGEVPTKRCSTIISKSGQSIGEQDFFFEWFKDPTKDELNNLIEKIDEALTPLGCKYTLITK
;
A
#
# COMPACT_ATOMS: atom_id res chain seq x y z
N MET A 1 5.55 -6.70 10.92
CA MET A 1 4.09 -6.87 11.05
C MET A 1 3.40 -6.38 9.78
N LYS A 2 2.23 -6.91 9.40
CA LYS A 2 1.46 -6.51 8.21
C LYS A 2 0.03 -6.13 8.56
N SER A 3 -0.47 -5.04 7.97
CA SER A 3 -1.87 -4.62 8.04
C SER A 3 -2.51 -4.81 6.68
N TYR A 4 -3.37 -5.83 6.60
CA TYR A 4 -4.04 -6.26 5.38
C TYR A 4 -5.37 -5.53 5.23
N VAL A 5 -5.64 -5.07 4.01
CA VAL A 5 -6.87 -4.36 3.66
C VAL A 5 -7.62 -5.16 2.60
N LYS A 6 -8.91 -5.39 2.86
CA LYS A 6 -9.88 -5.82 1.85
C LYS A 6 -10.84 -4.67 1.59
N VAL A 7 -11.01 -4.28 0.34
CA VAL A 7 -11.92 -3.22 -0.08
C VAL A 7 -13.22 -3.82 -0.60
N TYR A 8 -14.34 -3.21 -0.23
CA TYR A 8 -15.69 -3.60 -0.64
C TYR A 8 -16.40 -2.45 -1.34
N GLY A 9 -16.98 -2.77 -2.50
CA GLY A 9 -17.71 -1.82 -3.34
C GLY A 9 -16.82 -1.09 -4.36
N PRO A 10 -17.41 -0.58 -5.45
CA PRO A 10 -16.70 0.23 -6.43
C PRO A 10 -16.44 1.65 -5.90
N PRO A 11 -15.42 2.36 -6.42
CA PRO A 11 -14.45 1.94 -7.44
C PRO A 11 -13.14 1.38 -6.85
N LEU A 12 -12.94 0.06 -6.94
CA LEU A 12 -11.78 -0.66 -6.37
C LEU A 12 -10.42 -0.09 -6.81
N LEU A 13 -10.23 0.19 -8.09
CA LEU A 13 -8.96 0.73 -8.61
C LEU A 13 -8.61 2.08 -7.97
N LYS A 14 -9.60 2.97 -7.78
CA LYS A 14 -9.36 4.26 -7.14
C LYS A 14 -9.05 4.10 -5.65
N ALA A 15 -9.68 3.12 -4.99
CA ALA A 15 -9.40 2.80 -3.60
C ALA A 15 -7.96 2.30 -3.43
N ILE A 16 -7.49 1.38 -4.28
CA ILE A 16 -6.10 0.90 -4.23
C ILE A 16 -5.10 2.04 -4.44
N LYS A 17 -5.31 2.90 -5.46
CA LYS A 17 -4.49 4.10 -5.67
C LYS A 17 -4.51 5.05 -4.47
N ALA A 18 -5.63 5.17 -3.76
CA ALA A 18 -5.71 5.97 -2.55
C ALA A 18 -4.87 5.37 -1.41
N LEU A 19 -4.84 4.03 -1.27
CA LEU A 19 -3.98 3.33 -0.31
C LEU A 19 -2.49 3.46 -0.66
N GLU A 20 -2.14 3.37 -1.95
CA GLU A 20 -0.78 3.64 -2.44
C GLU A 20 -0.33 5.06 -2.06
N LYS A 21 -1.21 6.05 -2.22
CA LYS A 21 -0.93 7.44 -1.85
C LYS A 21 -0.65 7.61 -0.36
N ILE A 22 -1.40 6.94 0.50
CA ILE A 22 -1.15 6.93 1.95
C ILE A 22 0.28 6.45 2.21
N ALA A 23 0.67 5.34 1.57
CA ALA A 23 2.00 4.77 1.71
C ALA A 23 3.09 5.78 1.36
N VAL A 24 2.97 6.52 0.26
CA VAL A 24 3.94 7.57 -0.15
C VAL A 24 4.20 8.58 0.97
N THR A 25 3.24 8.83 1.87
CA THR A 25 3.37 9.75 3.01
C THR A 25 3.76 9.11 4.34
N MET A 26 3.86 7.78 4.43
CA MET A 26 4.13 7.03 5.67
C MET A 26 5.46 6.27 5.59
N PRO A 27 6.63 6.90 5.82
CA PRO A 27 7.96 6.29 5.62
C PRO A 27 8.24 5.06 6.49
N GLU A 28 7.39 4.76 7.47
CA GLU A 28 7.45 3.60 8.37
C GLU A 28 6.89 2.30 7.79
N VAL A 29 6.25 2.37 6.61
CA VAL A 29 5.68 1.21 5.91
C VAL A 29 6.17 1.08 4.46
N CYS A 30 6.15 -0.16 3.98
CA CYS A 30 6.16 -0.52 2.57
C CYS A 30 4.85 -1.22 2.20
N ILE A 31 4.59 -1.41 0.90
CA ILE A 31 3.29 -1.92 0.44
C ILE A 31 3.41 -3.00 -0.62
N TRP A 32 2.29 -3.68 -0.81
CA TRP A 32 2.02 -4.55 -1.94
C TRP A 32 0.52 -4.59 -2.20
N ASP A 33 0.11 -4.60 -3.48
CA ASP A 33 -1.28 -4.65 -3.91
C ASP A 33 -1.51 -5.69 -5.02
N ILE A 34 -2.78 -5.92 -5.34
CA ILE A 34 -3.18 -6.90 -6.37
C ILE A 34 -2.67 -6.57 -7.78
N HIS A 35 -2.44 -5.30 -8.09
CA HIS A 35 -1.91 -4.87 -9.38
C HIS A 35 -0.41 -5.15 -9.48
N MET A 36 0.34 -4.90 -8.40
CA MET A 36 1.73 -5.36 -8.29
C MET A 36 1.80 -6.88 -8.41
N ALA A 37 0.94 -7.62 -7.71
CA ALA A 37 0.89 -9.08 -7.78
C ALA A 37 0.60 -9.63 -9.20
N ALA A 38 -0.25 -8.94 -9.96
CA ALA A 38 -0.62 -9.31 -11.33
C ALA A 38 0.41 -8.87 -12.38
N SER A 39 1.29 -7.91 -12.06
CA SER A 39 2.23 -7.32 -13.01
C SER A 39 3.49 -8.19 -13.21
N SER A 40 3.84 -8.44 -14.47
CA SER A 40 5.08 -9.15 -14.82
C SER A 40 6.33 -8.40 -14.38
N SER A 41 6.28 -7.06 -14.34
CA SER A 41 7.39 -6.21 -13.87
C SER A 41 7.73 -6.45 -12.40
N PHE A 42 6.80 -6.97 -11.61
CA PHE A 42 6.96 -7.18 -10.17
C PHE A 42 7.31 -8.62 -9.78
N LYS A 43 7.40 -9.54 -10.75
CA LYS A 43 7.71 -10.96 -10.51
C LYS A 43 9.08 -11.20 -9.89
N ASN A 44 10.08 -10.41 -10.27
CA ASN A 44 11.46 -10.59 -9.82
C ASN A 44 11.80 -9.81 -8.54
N GLN A 45 10.84 -9.05 -7.98
CA GLN A 45 10.97 -8.25 -6.75
C GLN A 45 12.23 -7.38 -6.66
N SER A 46 12.79 -7.01 -7.81
CA SER A 46 13.94 -6.15 -7.96
C SER A 46 13.56 -5.04 -8.93
N PHE A 47 13.59 -3.81 -8.44
CA PHE A 47 13.11 -2.62 -9.15
C PHE A 47 14.21 -1.58 -9.18
N SER A 48 14.42 -0.97 -10.34
CA SER A 48 15.16 0.28 -10.45
C SER A 48 14.36 1.42 -9.81
N ASN A 49 15.05 2.47 -9.36
CA ASN A 49 14.38 3.64 -8.79
C ASN A 49 13.39 4.29 -9.77
N ASP A 50 13.66 4.20 -11.07
CA ASP A 50 12.82 4.80 -12.11
C ASP A 50 11.54 4.01 -12.35
N GLU A 51 11.60 2.67 -12.27
CA GLU A 51 10.39 1.82 -12.30
C GLU A 51 9.47 2.13 -11.13
N VAL A 52 10.03 2.29 -9.93
CA VAL A 52 9.26 2.64 -8.73
C VAL A 52 8.61 4.02 -8.90
N ARG A 53 9.38 5.04 -9.30
CA ARG A 53 8.82 6.38 -9.54
C ARG A 53 7.72 6.38 -10.59
N THR A 54 7.92 5.63 -11.67
CA THR A 54 6.94 5.54 -12.75
C THR A 54 5.64 4.92 -12.24
N PHE A 55 5.71 3.86 -11.42
CA PHE A 55 4.54 3.24 -10.83
C PHE A 55 3.74 4.22 -9.95
N PHE A 56 4.43 4.95 -9.06
CA PHE A 56 3.78 5.87 -8.11
C PHE A 56 3.47 7.26 -8.69
N ASN A 57 3.83 7.55 -9.95
CA ASN A 57 3.70 8.88 -10.55
C ASN A 57 2.26 9.44 -10.49
N ASP A 58 1.27 8.56 -10.59
CA ASP A 58 -0.16 8.94 -10.53
C ASP A 58 -0.66 9.26 -9.12
N VAL A 59 0.07 8.86 -8.07
CA VAL A 59 -0.38 8.93 -6.68
C VAL A 59 0.47 9.86 -5.81
N GLY A 60 1.74 10.09 -6.17
CA GLY A 60 2.60 11.09 -5.54
C GLY A 60 4.08 10.92 -5.85
N GLU A 61 4.86 11.96 -5.56
CA GLU A 61 6.32 11.91 -5.72
C GLU A 61 6.93 11.02 -4.63
N VAL A 62 7.63 9.97 -5.04
CA VAL A 62 8.41 9.10 -4.15
C VAL A 62 9.84 9.62 -4.09
N PRO A 63 10.33 10.09 -2.92
CA PRO A 63 11.71 10.52 -2.77
C PRO A 63 12.68 9.39 -3.14
N THR A 64 13.81 9.72 -3.77
CA THR A 64 14.81 8.72 -4.22
C THR A 64 15.23 7.72 -3.13
N LYS A 65 15.38 8.20 -1.89
CA LYS A 65 15.76 7.37 -0.74
C LYS A 65 14.71 6.31 -0.40
N ARG A 66 13.47 6.54 -0.80
CA ARG A 66 12.30 5.71 -0.52
C ARG A 66 11.99 4.72 -1.64
N CYS A 67 12.50 4.95 -2.85
CA CYS A 67 12.28 4.04 -3.99
C CYS A 67 12.69 2.59 -3.68
N SER A 68 13.76 2.40 -2.90
CA SER A 68 14.25 1.07 -2.53
C SER A 68 13.48 0.41 -1.37
N THR A 69 12.57 1.14 -0.72
CA THR A 69 11.87 0.68 0.49
C THR A 69 10.36 0.69 0.38
N ILE A 70 9.75 1.46 -0.52
CA ILE A 70 8.29 1.62 -0.57
C ILE A 70 7.55 0.37 -1.06
N ILE A 71 8.17 -0.45 -1.90
CA ILE A 71 7.61 -1.73 -2.35
C ILE A 71 8.14 -2.85 -1.44
N SER A 72 7.23 -3.68 -0.96
CA SER A 72 7.57 -4.85 -0.17
C SER A 72 8.38 -5.88 -0.97
N LYS A 73 9.46 -6.39 -0.35
CA LYS A 73 10.27 -7.53 -0.85
C LYS A 73 9.79 -8.87 -0.30
N SER A 74 8.71 -8.88 0.47
CA SER A 74 8.05 -10.11 0.93
C SER A 74 6.88 -10.47 0.02
N GLY A 75 6.75 -9.79 -1.13
CA GLY A 75 5.63 -9.91 -2.06
C GLY A 75 5.31 -11.37 -2.39
N GLN A 76 4.02 -11.67 -2.43
CA GLN A 76 3.34 -12.82 -3.08
C GLN A 76 2.10 -13.31 -2.31
N SER A 77 2.00 -13.08 -1.00
CA SER A 77 0.83 -13.54 -0.21
C SER A 77 -0.16 -12.41 0.08
N ILE A 78 -0.82 -11.93 -0.97
CA ILE A 78 -2.03 -11.09 -0.82
C ILE A 78 -3.26 -11.94 -0.45
N GLY A 79 -3.28 -13.21 -0.84
CA GLY A 79 -4.38 -14.13 -0.54
C GLY A 79 -5.71 -13.58 -1.03
N GLU A 80 -6.69 -13.51 -0.13
CA GLU A 80 -8.01 -12.94 -0.41
C GLU A 80 -8.05 -11.40 -0.30
N GLN A 81 -6.98 -10.76 0.17
CA GLN A 81 -6.92 -9.32 0.43
C GLN A 81 -6.69 -8.54 -0.87
N ASP A 82 -6.77 -7.21 -0.82
CA ASP A 82 -6.51 -6.37 -2.01
C ASP A 82 -5.18 -5.60 -1.88
N PHE A 83 -4.74 -5.39 -0.64
CA PHE A 83 -3.60 -4.53 -0.30
C PHE A 83 -3.02 -4.92 1.06
N PHE A 84 -1.73 -4.70 1.28
CA PHE A 84 -1.19 -4.65 2.64
C PHE A 84 -0.16 -3.53 2.84
N PHE A 85 -0.14 -2.98 4.05
CA PHE A 85 0.96 -2.20 4.59
C PHE A 85 1.86 -3.11 5.42
N GLU A 86 3.12 -3.25 5.05
CA GLU A 86 4.13 -3.95 5.84
C GLU A 86 4.97 -2.94 6.63
N TRP A 87 4.95 -3.10 7.94
CA TRP A 87 5.64 -2.22 8.87
C TRP A 87 7.10 -2.63 9.05
N PHE A 88 8.01 -1.65 9.02
CA PHE A 88 9.44 -1.89 9.24
C PHE A 88 9.78 -2.25 10.69
N LYS A 89 8.89 -1.93 11.63
CA LYS A 89 8.93 -2.28 13.04
C LYS A 89 7.52 -2.63 13.49
N ASP A 90 7.35 -3.21 14.67
CA ASP A 90 6.00 -3.36 15.22
C ASP A 90 5.41 -1.97 15.52
N PRO A 91 4.22 -1.65 14.98
CA PRO A 91 3.60 -0.34 15.19
C PRO A 91 3.13 -0.18 16.62
N THR A 92 3.21 1.06 17.10
CA THR A 92 2.48 1.49 18.29
C THR A 92 0.98 1.55 18.01
N LYS A 93 0.17 1.62 19.07
CA LYS A 93 -1.28 1.82 18.94
C LYS A 93 -1.61 3.11 18.20
N ASP A 94 -0.85 4.18 18.45
CA ASP A 94 -1.07 5.48 17.83
C ASP A 94 -0.72 5.46 16.34
N GLU A 95 0.37 4.78 15.95
CA GLU A 95 0.72 4.57 14.54
C GLU A 95 -0.36 3.75 13.81
N LEU A 96 -0.93 2.72 14.45
CA LEU A 96 -2.02 1.93 13.88
C LEU A 96 -3.33 2.74 13.76
N ASN A 97 -3.68 3.52 14.79
CA ASN A 97 -4.85 4.41 14.75
C ASN A 97 -4.70 5.45 13.64
N ASN A 98 -3.53 6.07 13.50
CA ASN A 98 -3.23 7.01 12.43
C ASN A 98 -3.32 6.35 11.03
N LEU A 99 -2.93 5.07 10.88
CA LEU A 99 -3.17 4.34 9.63
C LEU A 99 -4.66 4.18 9.36
N ILE A 100 -5.45 3.80 10.36
CA ILE A 100 -6.92 3.64 10.24
C ILE A 100 -7.57 4.96 9.81
N GLU A 101 -7.25 6.06 10.50
CA GLU A 101 -7.77 7.40 10.17
C GLU A 101 -7.45 7.81 8.73
N LYS A 102 -6.21 7.59 8.28
CA LYS A 102 -5.80 7.88 6.90
C LYS A 102 -6.58 7.05 5.87
N ILE A 103 -6.85 5.78 6.16
CA ILE A 103 -7.65 4.92 5.28
C ILE A 103 -9.10 5.41 5.25
N ASP A 104 -9.69 5.72 6.41
CA ASP A 104 -11.05 6.27 6.52
C ASP A 104 -11.19 7.56 5.70
N GLU A 105 -10.28 8.51 5.88
CA GLU A 105 -10.26 9.78 5.13
C GLU A 105 -10.14 9.56 3.62
N ALA A 106 -9.28 8.63 3.20
CA ALA A 106 -9.02 8.37 1.78
C ALA A 106 -10.17 7.63 1.09
N LEU A 107 -10.85 6.72 1.78
CA LEU A 107 -11.89 5.87 1.19
C LEU A 107 -13.31 6.42 1.35
N THR A 108 -13.56 7.28 2.35
CA THR A 108 -14.88 7.91 2.59
C THR A 108 -15.45 8.61 1.35
N PRO A 109 -14.70 9.47 0.62
CA PRO A 109 -15.21 10.15 -0.57
C PRO A 109 -15.54 9.20 -1.74
N LEU A 110 -14.97 7.99 -1.72
CA LEU A 110 -15.20 6.97 -2.75
C LEU A 110 -16.44 6.12 -2.45
N GLY A 111 -16.98 6.19 -1.23
CA GLY A 111 -18.08 5.33 -0.77
C GLY A 111 -17.68 3.86 -0.57
N CYS A 112 -16.39 3.57 -0.56
CA CYS A 112 -15.87 2.22 -0.32
C CYS A 112 -15.93 1.87 1.17
N LYS A 113 -16.20 0.60 1.47
CA LYS A 113 -15.98 0.04 2.81
C LYS A 113 -14.72 -0.81 2.80
N TYR A 114 -14.13 -1.06 3.96
CA TYR A 114 -12.99 -1.94 4.06
C TYR A 114 -12.98 -2.75 5.35
N THR A 115 -12.19 -3.81 5.38
CA THR A 115 -11.74 -4.45 6.62
C THR A 115 -10.24 -4.26 6.75
N LEU A 116 -9.76 -4.18 8.00
CA LEU A 116 -8.35 -4.12 8.34
C LEU A 116 -8.01 -5.25 9.31
N ILE A 117 -7.00 -6.05 8.97
CA ILE A 117 -6.49 -7.12 9.82
C ILE A 117 -4.99 -6.94 9.98
N THR A 118 -4.50 -6.80 11.22
CA THR A 118 -3.08 -6.63 11.52
C THR A 118 -2.51 -7.87 12.18
N LYS A 119 -1.46 -8.45 11.59
CA LYS A 119 -0.80 -9.71 12.04
C LYS A 119 0.70 -9.70 11.77
#